data_AF-A0AAJ2E167-F1
#
_entry.id   AF-A0AAJ2E167-F1
#
_cell.length_a   1.000
_cell.length_b   1.000
_cell.length_c   1.000
_cell.angle_alpha   90.00
_cell.angle_beta   90.00
_cell.angle_gamma   90.00
#
_symmetry.space_group_name_H-M   'P 1'
#
loop_
_entity.id
_entity.type
_entity.pdbx_description
1 polymer ?
#
loop_
_entity_poly.entity_id
_entity_poly.type
_entity_poly.pdbx_seq_one_letter_code
_entity_poly.pdbx_strand_id
1 'polypeptide(L)'
;MANVTRAWLDDEKTTGDWVRLKYEVGGKIKNAKISNSAVSTLMTPTPTADELNHLLIKLVAVQLALHPNEADFLLVTPLRFD
;
A
#
# COMPACT_ATOMS: atom_id res chain seq x y z
N MET A 1 -13.00 12.28 0.32
CA MET A 1 -11.97 11.33 0.79
C MET A 1 -12.10 10.05 -0.02
N ALA A 2 -11.02 9.54 -0.60
CA ALA A 2 -11.05 8.25 -1.28
C ALA A 2 -11.28 7.16 -0.22
N ASN A 3 -12.38 6.42 -0.33
CA ASN A 3 -12.72 5.37 0.62
C ASN A 3 -12.03 4.07 0.16
N VAL A 4 -10.83 3.82 0.70
CA VAL A 4 -10.06 2.60 0.43
C VAL A 4 -10.66 1.48 1.28
N THR A 5 -11.23 0.46 0.65
CA THR A 5 -11.94 -0.62 1.36
C THR A 5 -11.09 -1.87 1.55
N ARG A 6 -10.06 -2.04 0.74
CA ARG A 6 -9.16 -3.20 0.76
C ARG A 6 -7.81 -2.85 0.15
N ALA A 7 -6.72 -3.39 0.68
CA ALA A 7 -5.39 -3.30 0.07
C ALA A 7 -4.54 -4.55 0.34
N TRP A 8 -3.77 -5.01 -0.65
CA TRP A 8 -2.94 -6.22 -0.56
C TRP A 8 -1.73 -6.17 -1.50
N LEU A 9 -0.67 -6.87 -1.13
CA LEU A 9 0.52 -7.04 -1.97
C LEU A 9 0.26 -8.12 -3.03
N ASP A 10 0.71 -7.86 -4.26
CA ASP A 10 0.60 -8.77 -5.39
C ASP A 10 1.97 -9.42 -5.63
N ASP A 11 2.21 -10.56 -4.96
CA ASP A 11 3.49 -11.27 -4.93
C ASP A 11 3.99 -11.70 -6.33
N GLU A 12 3.08 -11.89 -7.29
CA GLU A 12 3.40 -12.30 -8.67
C GLU A 12 4.08 -11.21 -9.52
N LYS A 13 4.10 -9.95 -9.06
CA LYS A 13 4.53 -8.78 -9.85
C LYS A 13 5.60 -7.96 -9.12
N THR A 14 6.63 -8.64 -8.60
CA THR A 14 7.86 -7.98 -8.16
C THR A 14 8.74 -7.68 -9.37
N THR A 15 9.08 -6.40 -9.57
CA THR A 15 10.02 -5.98 -10.62
C THR A 15 11.11 -5.12 -9.99
N GLY A 16 12.28 -5.70 -9.75
CA GLY A 16 13.39 -5.00 -9.09
C GLY A 16 13.10 -4.67 -7.62
N ASP A 17 13.35 -3.42 -7.22
CA ASP A 17 13.21 -2.93 -5.84
C ASP A 17 11.77 -2.62 -5.40
N TRP A 18 10.76 -3.01 -6.19
CA TRP A 18 9.36 -2.67 -5.97
C TRP A 18 8.45 -3.89 -5.99
N VAL A 19 7.50 -3.92 -5.06
CA VAL A 19 6.34 -4.81 -5.04
C VAL A 19 5.12 -4.04 -5.55
N ARG A 20 4.25 -4.73 -6.28
CA ARG A 20 2.95 -4.17 -6.67
C ARG A 20 1.98 -4.23 -5.49
N LEU A 21 1.39 -3.09 -5.17
CA LEU A 21 0.30 -2.95 -4.21
C LEU A 21 -1.01 -2.82 -4.98
N LYS A 22 -2.00 -3.64 -4.68
CA LYS A 22 -3.37 -3.49 -5.17
C LYS A 22 -4.26 -2.93 -4.08
N TYR A 23 -5.16 -2.03 -4.44
CA TYR A 23 -6.12 -1.46 -3.49
C TYR A 23 -7.46 -1.17 -4.17
N GLU A 24 -8.54 -1.19 -3.40
CA GLU A 24 -9.90 -0.96 -3.88
C GLU A 24 -10.40 0.41 -3.43
N VAL A 25 -10.82 1.25 -4.38
CA VAL A 25 -11.46 2.54 -4.13
C VAL A 25 -12.70 2.66 -5.01
N GLY A 26 -13.87 2.88 -4.38
CA GLY A 26 -15.13 3.05 -5.08
C GLY A 26 -15.52 1.84 -5.95
N GLY A 27 -15.25 0.62 -5.48
CA GLY A 27 -15.55 -0.63 -6.20
C GLY A 27 -14.60 -0.94 -7.37
N LYS A 28 -13.48 -0.20 -7.50
CA LYS A 28 -12.47 -0.43 -8.55
C LYS A 28 -11.13 -0.78 -7.93
N ILE A 29 -10.51 -1.83 -8.46
CA ILE A 29 -9.14 -2.20 -8.12
C ILE A 29 -8.18 -1.26 -8.86
N LYS A 30 -7.24 -0.70 -8.12
CA LYS A 30 -6.15 0.15 -8.57
C LYS A 30 -4.82 -0.49 -8.19
N ASN A 31 -3.77 -0.13 -8.89
CA ASN A 31 -2.41 -0.56 -8.58
C ASN A 31 -1.64 0.61 -7.97
N ALA A 32 -0.56 0.31 -7.26
CA ALA A 32 0.47 1.24 -6.79
C ALA A 32 1.80 0.46 -6.69
N LYS A 33 2.90 1.18 -6.43
CA LYS A 33 4.21 0.58 -6.21
C LYS A 33 4.67 0.87 -4.78
N ILE A 34 5.16 -0.16 -4.10
CA ILE A 34 5.75 -0.04 -2.76
C ILE A 34 7.17 -0.59 -2.79
N SER A 35 8.13 0.08 -2.15
CA SER A 35 9.51 -0.42 -2.13
C SER A 35 9.60 -1.72 -1.34
N ASN A 36 10.52 -2.60 -1.73
CA ASN A 36 10.84 -3.78 -0.93
C ASN A 36 11.23 -3.42 0.51
N SER A 37 11.89 -2.27 0.71
CA SER A 37 12.25 -1.76 2.04
C SER A 37 11.03 -1.37 2.88
N ALA A 38 10.03 -0.71 2.28
CA ALA A 38 8.78 -0.38 2.94
C ALA A 38 7.96 -1.64 3.25
N VAL A 39 7.92 -2.61 2.33
CA VAL A 39 7.31 -3.92 2.58
C VAL A 39 8.00 -4.62 3.75
N SER A 40 9.34 -4.69 3.77
CA SER A 40 10.08 -5.30 4.87
C SER A 40 9.79 -4.63 6.21
N THR A 41 9.55 -3.32 6.22
CA THR A 41 9.18 -2.57 7.43
C THR A 41 7.75 -2.90 7.88
N LEU A 42 6.80 -3.01 6.94
CA LEU A 42 5.43 -3.45 7.23
C LEU A 42 5.36 -4.90 7.72
N MET A 43 6.29 -5.73 7.26
CA MET A 43 6.40 -7.14 7.60
C MET A 43 7.17 -7.39 8.91
N THR A 44 7.65 -6.36 9.61
CA THR A 44 8.45 -6.52 10.84
C THR A 44 7.88 -5.68 11.99
N PRO A 45 7.33 -6.29 13.06
CA PRO A 45 7.12 -7.74 13.24
C PRO A 45 6.10 -8.29 12.23
N THR A 46 6.12 -9.60 11.97
CA THR A 46 5.24 -10.25 10.98
C THR A 46 3.77 -10.02 11.32
N PRO A 47 3.04 -9.16 10.58
CA PRO A 47 1.63 -8.92 10.83
C PRO A 47 0.80 -10.10 10.34
N THR A 48 -0.38 -10.29 10.92
CA THR A 48 -1.43 -11.12 10.32
C THR A 48 -1.91 -10.53 9.00
N ALA A 49 -2.63 -11.32 8.20
CA ALA A 49 -3.19 -10.85 6.92
C ALA A 49 -4.13 -9.64 7.10
N ASP A 50 -4.93 -9.62 8.17
CA ASP A 50 -5.85 -8.53 8.48
C ASP A 50 -5.11 -7.27 8.95
N GLU A 51 -4.07 -7.41 9.77
CA GLU A 51 -3.22 -6.29 10.19
C GLU A 51 -2.48 -5.68 9.00
N LEU A 52 -1.91 -6.51 8.13
CA LEU A 52 -1.27 -6.06 6.90
C LEU A 52 -2.26 -5.30 6.00
N ASN A 53 -3.47 -5.85 5.81
CA ASN A 53 -4.53 -5.21 5.03
C ASN A 53 -4.88 -3.83 5.62
N HIS A 54 -5.06 -3.74 6.94
CA HIS A 54 -5.36 -2.50 7.64
C HIS A 54 -4.24 -1.46 7.49
N LEU A 55 -2.98 -1.87 7.64
CA LEU A 55 -1.82 -0.99 7.46
C LEU A 55 -1.74 -0.46 6.03
N LEU A 56 -1.92 -1.33 5.04
CA LEU A 56 -1.91 -0.95 3.63
C LEU A 56 -3.08 0.00 3.29
N ILE A 57 -4.28 -0.23 3.84
CA ILE A 57 -5.42 0.69 3.67
C ILE A 57 -5.06 2.09 4.18
N LYS A 58 -4.53 2.19 5.41
CA LYS A 58 -4.13 3.48 6.01
C LYS A 58 -3.09 4.18 5.16
N LEU A 59 -2.08 3.44 4.73
CA LEU A 59 -0.98 3.94 3.91
C LEU A 59 -1.48 4.49 2.56
N VAL A 60 -2.33 3.74 1.87
CA VAL A 60 -2.97 4.16 0.61
C VAL A 60 -3.87 5.37 0.84
N ALA A 61 -4.66 5.39 1.91
CA ALA A 61 -5.56 6.51 2.21
C ALA A 61 -4.80 7.82 2.48
N VAL A 62 -3.70 7.76 3.23
CA VAL A 62 -2.81 8.92 3.44
C VAL A 62 -2.22 9.38 2.12
N GLN A 63 -1.72 8.46 1.30
CA GLN A 63 -1.10 8.82 0.03
C GLN A 63 -2.10 9.39 -0.98
N LEU A 64 -3.34 8.89 -1.04
CA LEU A 64 -4.41 9.47 -1.85
C LEU A 64 -4.89 10.83 -1.33
N ALA A 65 -4.73 11.11 -0.03
CA ALA A 65 -5.00 12.44 0.51
C ALA A 65 -3.92 13.45 0.07
N LEU A 66 -2.67 13.01 -0.02
CA LEU A 66 -1.54 13.83 -0.47
C LEU A 66 -1.48 13.96 -2.00
N HIS A 67 -1.80 12.89 -2.73
CA HIS A 67 -1.69 12.77 -4.19
C HIS A 67 -2.96 12.13 -4.77
N PRO A 68 -4.10 12.87 -4.80
CA PRO A 68 -5.41 12.31 -5.17
C PRO A 68 -5.53 11.81 -6.61
N ASN A 69 -4.58 12.19 -7.48
CA ASN A 69 -4.57 11.83 -8.90
C ASN A 69 -3.43 10.86 -9.28
N GLU A 70 -2.56 10.48 -8.35
CA GLU A 70 -1.52 9.51 -8.65
C GLU A 70 -2.09 8.09 -8.56
N ALA A 71 -2.22 7.46 -9.72
CA ALA A 71 -2.53 6.04 -9.83
C ALA A 71 -1.28 5.15 -9.65
N ASP A 72 -0.08 5.73 -9.53
CA ASP A 72 1.20 5.02 -9.43
C ASP A 72 2.14 5.72 -8.42
N PHE A 73 1.65 6.00 -7.21
CA PHE A 73 2.50 6.57 -6.18
C PHE A 73 3.53 5.57 -5.66
N LEU A 74 4.68 6.09 -5.23
CA LEU A 74 5.81 5.34 -4.74
C LEU A 74 5.85 5.40 -3.20
N LEU A 75 5.58 4.28 -2.54
CA LEU A 75 5.71 4.20 -1.08
C LEU A 75 7.17 3.90 -0.73
N VAL A 76 7.94 4.95 -0.47
CA VAL A 76 9.40 4.86 -0.18
C VAL A 76 9.75 4.98 1.30
N THR A 77 8.84 5.46 2.14
CA THR A 77 9.15 5.71 3.56
C THR A 77 8.09 5.10 4.47
N PRO A 78 8.47 4.52 5.62
CA PRO A 78 7.51 4.21 6.65
C PRO A 78 6.98 5.54 7.18
N LEU A 79 5.74 5.87 6.81
CA LEU A 79 4.98 6.84 7.61
C LEU A 79 4.91 6.21 9.01
N ARG A 80 5.69 6.72 9.97
CA ARG A 80 5.49 6.38 11.37
C ARG A 80 4.08 6.84 11.74
N PHE A 81 3.21 5.87 11.95
CA PHE A 81 1.93 6.10 12.61
C PHE A 81 2.22 6.03 14.11
N ASP A 82 2.79 7.11 14.67
CA ASP A 82 2.81 7.34 16.12
C ASP A 82 1.40 7.67 16.63
#